data_AF-A0AAW2UZX9-F1
#
_entry.id   AF-A0AAW2UZX9-F1
#
_cell.length_a   1.000
_cell.length_b   1.000
_cell.length_c   1.000
_cell.angle_alpha   90.00
_cell.angle_beta   90.00
_cell.angle_gamma   90.00
#
_symmetry.space_group_name_H-M   'P 1'
#
loop_
_entity.id
_entity.type
_entity.pdbx_description
1 polymer ?
#
loop_
_entity_poly.entity_id
_entity_poly.type
_entity_poly.pdbx_seq_one_letter_code
_entity_poly.pdbx_strand_id
1 'polypeptide(L)'
;MEGFLPANFAKYPMLRSLALSYNRFRGPIPWQYSKKGSSLRRLYLDGNYLNRSPPAGFFSGEGRLAEAWETIAWRVARVLRSFA
;
A
#
# COMPACT_ATOMS: atom_id res chain seq x y z
N MET A 1 0.64 6.82 -24.10
CA MET A 1 -0.60 6.07 -23.80
C MET A 1 -1.61 6.98 -23.13
N GLU A 2 -2.89 6.71 -23.31
CA GLU A 2 -4.00 7.50 -22.74
C GLU A 2 -5.08 6.58 -22.17
N GLY A 3 -5.91 7.10 -21.26
CA GLY A 3 -6.98 6.34 -20.60
C GLY A 3 -6.73 6.14 -19.10
N PHE A 4 -7.29 5.08 -18.52
CA PHE A 4 -7.20 4.78 -17.09
C PHE A 4 -6.11 3.75 -16.79
N LEU A 5 -5.53 3.81 -15.58
CA LEU A 5 -4.60 2.80 -15.11
C LEU A 5 -5.32 1.45 -14.91
N PRO A 6 -4.86 0.36 -15.54
CA PRO A 6 -5.56 -0.91 -15.46
C PRO A 6 -5.19 -1.67 -14.17
N ALA A 7 -6.19 -2.14 -13.44
CA ALA A 7 -6.01 -2.80 -12.14
C ALA A 7 -5.30 -4.17 -12.23
N ASN A 8 -5.18 -4.74 -13.43
CA ASN A 8 -4.57 -6.04 -13.68
C ASN A 8 -3.06 -6.07 -13.36
N PHE A 9 -2.35 -4.93 -13.36
CA PHE A 9 -0.93 -4.92 -13.05
C PHE A 9 -0.58 -5.45 -11.65
N ALA A 10 -1.49 -5.33 -10.68
CA ALA A 10 -1.32 -5.90 -9.34
C ALA A 10 -1.41 -7.44 -9.30
N LYS A 11 -1.93 -8.09 -10.36
CA LYS A 11 -2.09 -9.55 -10.39
C LYS A 11 -0.83 -10.28 -10.82
N TYR A 12 0.14 -9.59 -11.40
CA TYR A 12 1.37 -10.24 -11.85
C TYR A 12 2.29 -10.52 -10.66
N PRO A 13 2.61 -11.78 -10.36
CA PRO A 13 3.37 -12.14 -9.16
C PRO A 13 4.86 -11.75 -9.23
N MET A 14 5.37 -11.48 -10.43
CA MET A 14 6.78 -11.11 -10.65
C MET A 14 6.97 -9.62 -10.96
N LEU A 15 5.89 -8.84 -11.10
CA LEU A 15 5.97 -7.44 -11.49
C LEU A 15 6.33 -6.57 -10.27
N ARG A 16 7.62 -6.32 -10.10
CA ARG A 16 8.15 -5.51 -8.99
C ARG A 16 8.22 -4.02 -9.27
N SER A 17 8.38 -3.65 -10.54
CA SER A 17 8.65 -2.26 -10.95
C SER A 17 7.77 -1.92 -12.14
N LEU A 18 7.00 -0.84 -12.02
CA LEU A 18 6.13 -0.33 -13.09
C LEU A 18 6.43 1.14 -13.31
N ALA A 19 6.88 1.50 -14.51
CA ALA A 19 7.12 2.88 -14.91
C ALA A 19 6.15 3.26 -16.02
N LEU A 20 5.27 4.22 -15.73
CA LEU A 20 4.28 4.77 -16.66
C LEU A 20 4.35 6.31 -16.68
N SER A 21 5.50 6.86 -16.29
CA SER A 21 5.76 8.29 -16.26
C SER A 21 5.56 8.95 -17.63
N TYR A 22 5.23 10.24 -17.64
CA TYR A 22 5.05 11.05 -18.85
C TYR A 22 4.06 10.48 -19.86
N ASN A 23 2.93 9.98 -19.37
CA ASN A 23 1.81 9.53 -20.19
C ASN A 23 0.57 10.41 -19.99
N ARG A 24 -0.51 10.10 -20.70
CA ARG A 24 -1.78 10.82 -20.58
C ARG A 24 -2.81 10.03 -19.77
N PHE A 25 -2.36 9.25 -18.77
CA PHE A 25 -3.29 8.51 -17.93
C PHE A 25 -4.10 9.46 -17.05
N ARG A 26 -5.38 9.16 -16.87
CA ARG A 26 -6.37 9.96 -16.16
C ARG A 26 -7.09 9.11 -15.10
N GLY A 27 -7.76 9.79 -14.17
CA GLY A 27 -8.53 9.14 -13.11
C GLY A 27 -7.68 8.69 -11.91
N PRO A 28 -8.25 7.87 -11.01
CA PRO A 28 -7.59 7.47 -9.77
C PRO A 28 -6.55 6.36 -9.97
N ILE A 29 -5.58 6.29 -9.06
CA ILE A 29 -4.66 5.16 -8.97
C ILE A 29 -5.44 3.94 -8.44
N PRO A 30 -5.43 2.79 -9.13
CA PRO A 30 -6.12 1.58 -8.68
C PRO A 30 -5.62 1.13 -7.30
N TRP A 31 -6.54 0.95 -6.35
CA TRP A 31 -6.23 0.49 -4.99
C TRP A 31 -5.58 -0.90 -4.96
N GLN A 32 -5.77 -1.69 -6.01
CA GLN A 32 -5.15 -3.00 -6.20
C GLN A 32 -3.62 -2.90 -6.20
N TYR A 33 -3.04 -1.78 -6.66
CA TYR A 33 -1.59 -1.61 -6.67
C TYR A 33 -0.99 -1.59 -5.25
N SER A 34 -1.77 -1.11 -4.27
CA SER A 34 -1.44 -1.10 -2.84
C SER A 34 -2.00 -2.28 -2.04
N LYS A 35 -2.68 -3.24 -2.68
CA LYS A 35 -3.29 -4.36 -1.96
C LYS A 35 -2.21 -5.30 -1.40
N LYS A 36 -2.38 -5.76 -0.15
CA LYS A 36 -1.59 -6.84 0.45
C LYS A 36 -1.68 -8.09 -0.44
N GLY A 37 -0.59 -8.41 -1.15
CA GLY A 37 -0.52 -9.45 -2.20
C GLY A 37 -0.01 -8.95 -3.55
N SER A 38 0.02 -7.64 -3.78
CA SER A 38 0.71 -7.06 -4.93
C SER A 38 2.22 -7.26 -4.80
N SER A 39 2.85 -7.74 -5.88
CA SER A 39 4.31 -7.88 -5.95
C SER A 39 5.02 -6.57 -6.29
N LEU A 40 4.26 -5.52 -6.62
CA LEU A 40 4.77 -4.20 -6.92
C LEU A 40 5.51 -3.62 -5.71
N ARG A 41 6.68 -3.05 -5.99
CA ARG A 41 7.57 -2.40 -5.04
C ARG A 41 7.95 -0.99 -5.47
N ARG A 42 7.98 -0.74 -6.78
CA ARG A 42 8.30 0.56 -7.37
C ARG A 42 7.24 0.94 -8.39
N LEU A 43 6.70 2.14 -8.26
CA LEU A 43 5.67 2.67 -9.13
C LEU A 43 6.01 4.12 -9.49
N TYR A 44 6.20 4.39 -10.79
CA TYR A 44 6.49 5.72 -11.32
C TYR A 44 5.32 6.16 -12.20
N LEU A 45 4.62 7.22 -11.76
CA LEU A 45 3.39 7.73 -12.38
C LEU A 45 3.44 9.25 -12.62
N ASP A 46 4.60 9.87 -12.43
CA ASP A 46 4.82 11.30 -12.65
C ASP A 46 4.51 11.71 -14.10
N GLY A 47 4.17 12.98 -14.30
CA GLY A 47 3.84 13.50 -15.64
C GLY A 47 2.56 12.89 -16.25
N ASN A 48 1.61 12.41 -15.43
CA ASN A 48 0.27 11.99 -15.85
C ASN A 48 -0.82 12.93 -15.32
N TYR A 49 -2.05 12.80 -15.82
CA TYR A 49 -3.23 13.56 -15.40
C TYR A 49 -4.07 12.80 -14.35
N LEU A 50 -3.41 12.11 -13.43
CA LEU A 50 -4.08 11.33 -12.40
C LEU A 50 -4.78 12.27 -11.42
N ASN A 51 -6.07 12.04 -11.21
CA ASN A 51 -6.91 12.89 -10.40
C ASN A 51 -7.35 12.08 -9.18
N ARG A 52 -6.95 12.56 -7.97
CA ARG A 52 -7.03 11.96 -6.62
C ARG A 52 -5.69 11.46 -6.06
N SER A 53 -5.56 11.60 -4.74
CA SER A 53 -4.43 11.13 -3.96
C SER A 53 -4.27 9.60 -4.03
N PRO A 54 -3.04 9.07 -3.86
CA PRO A 54 -2.82 7.63 -3.81
C PRO A 54 -3.67 6.95 -2.72
N PRO A 55 -4.13 5.70 -2.93
CA PRO A 55 -4.81 4.92 -1.90
C PRO A 55 -4.00 4.85 -0.61
N ALA A 56 -4.65 4.87 0.56
CA ALA A 56 -3.99 4.88 1.87
C ALA A 56 -2.93 3.76 2.07
N GLY A 57 -3.09 2.63 1.38
CA GLY A 57 -2.14 1.51 1.41
C GLY A 57 -0.81 1.75 0.66
N PHE A 58 -0.64 2.87 -0.06
CA PHE A 58 0.67 3.24 -0.62
C PHE A 58 1.64 3.72 0.46
N PHE A 59 1.09 4.33 1.51
CA PHE A 59 1.83 4.92 2.61
C PHE A 59 1.73 4.11 3.89
N SER A 60 1.23 2.87 3.82
CA SER A 60 1.29 1.94 4.95
C SER A 60 2.72 1.43 5.13
N GLY A 61 3.61 2.36 5.47
CA GLY A 61 4.75 2.12 6.34
C GLY A 61 4.27 1.91 7.77
N GLU A 62 3.25 1.08 7.98
CA GLU A 62 2.96 0.46 9.27
C GLU A 62 4.00 -0.63 9.50
N GLY A 63 5.27 -0.22 9.45
CA GLY A 63 6.35 -0.97 10.02
C GLY A 63 6.17 -0.95 11.53
N ARG A 64 5.60 -2.03 12.06
CA ARG A 64 5.89 -2.56 13.41
C ARG A 64 5.47 -1.72 14.63
N LEU A 65 4.99 -0.48 14.48
CA LEU A 65 4.63 0.36 15.63
C LEU A 65 3.26 0.03 16.23
N ALA A 66 2.27 -0.36 15.42
CA ALA A 66 0.94 -0.71 15.92
C ALA A 66 0.95 -2.02 16.73
N GLU A 67 1.78 -3.00 16.35
CA GLU A 67 1.88 -4.28 17.07
C GLU A 67 2.68 -4.17 18.39
N ALA A 68 3.60 -3.21 18.48
CA ALA A 68 4.46 -3.05 19.65
C ALA A 68 3.67 -2.62 20.91
N TRP A 69 2.73 -1.68 20.77
CA TRP A 69 1.90 -1.21 21.88
C TRP A 69 0.93 -2.29 22.38
N GLU A 70 0.33 -3.05 21.46
CA GLU A 70 -0.57 -4.17 21.80
C GLU A 70 0.18 -5.31 22.51
N THR A 71 1.43 -5.58 22.11
CA THR A 71 2.27 -6.60 22.76
C THR A 71 2.68 -6.19 24.18
N ILE A 72 2.98 -4.91 24.41
CA ILE A 72 3.34 -4.39 25.73
C ILE A 72 2.10 -4.36 26.64
N ALA A 73 0.97 -3.88 26.13
CA ALA A 73 -0.29 -3.81 26.88
C ALA A 73 -0.74 -5.20 27.37
N TRP A 74 -0.69 -6.22 26.51
CA TRP A 74 -1.01 -7.59 26.90
C TRP A 74 -0.07 -8.16 27.96
N ARG A 75 1.23 -7.86 27.90
CA ARG A 75 2.20 -8.33 28.91
C ARG A 75 1.92 -7.71 30.28
N VAL A 76 1.60 -6.42 30.34
CA VAL A 76 1.25 -5.73 31.59
C VAL A 76 -0.08 -6.28 32.15
N ALA A 77 -1.11 -6.43 31.32
CA ALA A 77 -2.39 -6.97 31.74
C ALA A 77 -2.30 -8.42 32.24
N ARG A 78 -1.43 -9.24 31.64
CA ARG A 78 -1.22 -10.64 32.07
C ARG A 78 -0.55 -10.74 33.44
N VAL A 79 0.40 -9.85 33.74
CA VAL A 79 1.07 -9.80 35.04
C VAL A 79 0.09 -9.38 36.13
N LEU A 80 -0.77 -8.38 35.86
CA LEU A 80 -1.75 -7.92 36.85
C LEU A 80 -2.83 -8.97 37.18
N ARG A 81 -3.15 -9.86 36.24
CA ARG A 81 -4.13 -10.95 36.46
C ARG A 81 -3.57 -12.16 37.22
N SER A 82 -2.26 -12.28 37.40
CA SER A 82 -1.68 -13.39 38.19
C SER A 82 -1.56 -13.09 39.68
N PHE A 83 -1.97 -11.89 40.11
CA PHE A 83 -1.97 -11.46 41.52
C PHE A 83 -3.38 -11.35 42.11
N ALA A 84 -4.41 -11.82 41.40
CA ALA A 84 -5.80 -11.89 41.85
C ALA A 84 -6.24 -13.35 42.05
#